data_AF-A0A7X6UNA9-F1
#
_entry.id   AF-A0A7X6UNA9-F1
#
_cell.length_a   1.000
_cell.length_b   1.000
_cell.length_c   1.000
_cell.angle_alpha   90.00
_cell.angle_beta   90.00
_cell.angle_gamma   90.00
#
_symmetry.space_group_name_H-M   'P 1'
#
loop_
_entity.id
_entity.type
_entity.pdbx_description
1 polymer ?
#
loop_
_entity_poly.entity_id
_entity_poly.type
_entity_poly.pdbx_seq_one_letter_code
_entity_poly.pdbx_strand_id
1 'polypeptide(L)' 'FDPDGTVNFMELNARDTCDYKENKATKNWADEWLSKNPSTGIALPPSAAHTRPLNGALKGRAFWWMLARLAGWDGK' A
#
# COMPACT_ATOMS: atom_id res chain seq x y z
N PHE A 1 2.57 1.42 -5.88
CA PHE A 1 3.03 0.21 -5.19
C PHE A 1 2.14 -0.92 -5.67
N ASP A 2 2.74 -1.99 -6.20
CA ASP A 2 2.03 -3.24 -6.47
C ASP A 2 2.62 -4.31 -5.54
N PRO A 3 1.85 -4.82 -4.56
CA PRO A 3 2.34 -5.87 -3.67
C PRO A 3 2.76 -7.13 -4.43
N ASP A 4 2.16 -7.38 -5.61
CA ASP A 4 2.41 -8.58 -6.40
C ASP A 4 3.52 -8.36 -7.46
N GLY A 5 3.95 -7.12 -7.68
CA GLY A 5 5.04 -6.76 -8.60
C GLY A 5 4.72 -6.96 -10.09
N THR A 6 3.45 -7.06 -10.46
CA THR A 6 2.95 -7.38 -11.80
C THR A 6 2.54 -6.15 -12.63
N VAL A 7 2.14 -5.07 -11.98
CA VAL A 7 1.58 -3.86 -12.60
C VAL A 7 2.39 -2.62 -12.22
N ASN A 8 2.89 -1.91 -13.24
CA ASN A 8 3.47 -0.59 -13.03
C ASN A 8 2.37 0.48 -12.98
N PHE A 9 1.80 0.70 -11.80
CA PHE A 9 0.75 1.70 -11.60
C PHE A 9 1.16 3.14 -11.97
N MET A 10 2.47 3.46 -12.04
CA MET A 10 2.92 4.79 -12.46
C MET A 10 2.58 5.08 -13.92
N GLU A 11 2.60 4.06 -14.80
CA GLU A 11 2.16 4.19 -16.20
C GLU A 11 0.64 4.41 -16.30
N LEU A 12 -0.09 4.05 -15.24
CA LEU A 12 -1.54 4.20 -15.13
C LEU A 12 -1.93 5.51 -14.42
N ASN A 13 -1.06 6.52 -14.39
CA ASN A 13 -1.31 7.80 -13.72
C ASN A 13 -1.69 7.65 -12.25
N ALA A 14 -1.02 6.75 -11.53
CA ALA A 14 -1.32 6.51 -10.14
C ALA A 14 -1.06 7.73 -9.24
N ARG A 15 -1.85 7.82 -8.17
CA ARG A 15 -1.80 8.88 -7.15
C ARG A 15 -1.49 8.32 -5.77
N ASP A 16 -1.09 9.20 -4.86
CA ASP A 16 -0.84 8.90 -3.44
C ASP A 16 -2.10 8.46 -2.67
N THR A 17 -3.28 8.80 -3.20
CA THR A 17 -4.59 8.27 -2.80
C THR A 17 -4.80 6.78 -3.12
N CYS A 18 -3.81 6.13 -3.74
CA CYS A 18 -3.85 4.78 -4.29
C CYS A 18 -4.72 4.61 -5.54
N ASP A 19 -5.24 5.71 -6.09
CA ASP A 19 -6.03 5.66 -7.32
C ASP A 19 -5.13 5.50 -8.55
N TYR A 20 -5.62 4.82 -9.58
CA TYR A 20 -5.01 4.75 -10.90
C TYR A 20 -6.09 4.80 -12.00
N LYS A 21 -5.66 4.97 -13.25
CA LYS A 21 -6.54 5.09 -14.42
C LYS A 21 -6.42 3.86 -15.31
N GLU A 22 -7.56 3.27 -15.63
CA GLU A 22 -7.65 2.19 -16.61
C GLU A 22 -8.92 2.38 -17.43
N ASN A 23 -8.81 2.38 -18.77
CA ASN A 23 -9.96 2.49 -19.68
C ASN A 23 -10.94 3.63 -19.33
N LYS A 24 -10.41 4.80 -18.98
CA LYS A 24 -11.14 6.01 -18.50
C LYS A 24 -11.83 5.87 -17.13
N ALA A 25 -11.79 4.70 -16.50
CA ALA A 25 -12.24 4.51 -15.13
C ALA A 25 -11.13 4.88 -14.12
N THR A 26 -11.55 5.29 -12.93
CA THR A 26 -10.67 5.41 -11.77
C THR A 26 -10.83 4.17 -10.93
N LYS A 27 -9.72 3.49 -10.65
CA LYS A 27 -9.64 2.29 -9.82
C LYS A 27 -8.69 2.53 -8.65
N ASN A 28 -8.70 1.66 -7.66
CA ASN A 28 -7.84 1.79 -6.48
C ASN A 28 -7.15 0.46 -6.17
N TRP A 29 -5.82 0.43 -6.27
CA TRP A 29 -5.05 -0.82 -6.15
C TRP A 29 -5.13 -1.41 -4.73
N ALA A 30 -5.27 -0.57 -3.71
CA ALA A 30 -5.25 -1.01 -2.33
C ALA A 30 -6.54 -1.73 -1.95
N ASP A 31 -7.68 -1.20 -2.40
CA ASP A 31 -8.99 -1.81 -2.19
C ASP A 31 -9.12 -3.11 -3.02
N GLU A 32 -8.64 -3.09 -4.28
CA GLU A 32 -8.59 -4.28 -5.14
C GLU A 32 -7.74 -5.40 -4.52
N TRP A 33 -6.56 -5.07 -3.99
CA TRP A 33 -5.70 -6.07 -3.35
C TRP A 33 -6.34 -6.66 -2.09
N LEU A 34 -6.99 -5.85 -1.23
CA LEU A 34 -7.73 -6.36 -0.07
C LEU A 34 -8.88 -7.30 -0.48
N SER A 35 -9.62 -6.94 -1.54
CA SER A 35 -10.71 -7.80 -2.03
C SER A 35 -10.23 -9.17 -2.52
N LYS A 36 -9.02 -9.23 -3.09
CA LYS A 36 -8.38 -10.46 -3.54
C LYS A 36 -7.72 -11.25 -2.41
N ASN A 37 -7.41 -10.57 -1.30
CA ASN A 37 -6.71 -11.14 -0.15
C ASN A 37 -7.53 -10.87 1.12
N PRO A 38 -8.70 -11.49 1.35
CA PRO A 38 -9.50 -11.20 2.55
C PRO A 38 -8.82 -11.67 3.85
N SER A 39 -7.88 -12.60 3.77
CA SER A 39 -7.21 -13.25 4.90
C SER A 39 -5.78 -12.76 5.18
N THR A 40 -5.41 -11.54 4.75
CA THR A 40 -4.04 -11.01 4.83
C THR A 40 -3.41 -11.03 6.23
N GLY A 41 -4.23 -10.99 7.29
CA GLY A 41 -3.78 -10.77 8.66
C GLY A 41 -3.17 -9.38 8.93
N ILE A 42 -3.17 -8.47 7.95
CA ILE A 42 -2.70 -7.10 8.10
C ILE A 42 -3.71 -6.32 8.94
N ALA A 43 -3.25 -5.84 10.09
CA ALA A 43 -4.00 -4.88 10.90
C ALA A 43 -4.17 -3.57 10.13
N LEU A 44 -5.42 -3.22 9.82
CA LEU A 44 -5.77 -1.98 9.12
C LEU A 44 -6.16 -0.91 10.15
N PRO A 45 -5.68 0.34 9.99
CA PRO A 45 -6.20 1.44 10.79
C PRO A 45 -7.67 1.71 10.44
N PRO A 46 -8.48 2.26 11.37
CA PRO A 46 -9.88 2.56 11.11
C PRO A 46 -10.07 3.64 10.04
N SER A 47 -9.08 4.50 9.84
CA SER A 47 -9.06 5.51 8.78
C SER A 47 -7.61 5.85 8.39
N ALA A 48 -7.43 6.39 7.19
CA ALA A 48 -6.16 6.89 6.70
C ALA A 48 -6.40 8.14 5.84
N ALA A 49 -5.85 9.28 6.26
CA ALA A 49 -6.03 10.54 5.53
C ALA A 49 -5.29 10.51 4.18
N HIS A 50 -5.96 11.00 3.13
CA HIS A 50 -5.42 11.12 1.77
C HIS A 50 -4.92 9.81 1.14
N THR A 51 -5.31 8.65 1.68
CA THR A 51 -4.89 7.34 1.17
C THR A 51 -5.87 6.24 1.60
N ARG A 52 -5.55 4.97 1.36
CA ARG A 52 -6.36 3.82 1.81
C ARG A 52 -5.75 3.14 3.05
N PRO A 53 -6.55 2.50 3.92
CA PRO A 53 -6.08 1.86 5.15
C PRO A 53 -4.89 0.91 4.96
N LEU A 54 -4.90 0.09 3.89
CA LEU A 54 -3.79 -0.80 3.57
C LEU A 54 -2.48 -0.04 3.35
N ASN A 55 -2.50 1.02 2.53
CA ASN A 55 -1.31 1.82 2.28
C ASN A 55 -0.82 2.55 3.54
N GLY A 56 -1.74 2.97 4.42
CA GLY A 56 -1.40 3.51 5.74
C GLY A 56 -0.65 2.48 6.61
N ALA A 57 -1.17 1.24 6.69
CA ALA A 57 -0.52 0.16 7.43
C ALA A 57 0.87 -0.17 6.87
N LEU A 58 1.00 -0.24 5.53
CA LEU A 58 2.27 -0.52 4.86
C LEU A 58 3.30 0.60 5.08
N LYS A 59 2.90 1.88 4.98
CA LYS A 59 3.76 3.02 5.31
C LYS A 59 4.23 2.97 6.77
N GLY A 60 3.34 2.65 7.71
CA GLY A 60 3.69 2.50 9.12
C GLY A 60 4.72 1.39 9.35
N ARG A 61 4.54 0.23 8.71
CA ARG A 61 5.51 -0.89 8.77
C ARG A 61 6.86 -0.51 8.17
N ALA A 62 6.86 0.12 7.00
CA ALA A 62 8.08 0.56 6.33
C ALA A 62 8.83 1.59 7.19
N PHE A 63 8.11 2.55 7.79
CA PHE A 63 8.68 3.54 8.68
C PHE A 63 9.29 2.90 9.93
N TRP A 64 8.56 2.00 10.59
CA TRP A 64 9.09 1.26 11.74
C TRP A 64 10.34 0.47 11.37
N TRP A 65 10.31 -0.25 10.24
CA TRP A 65 11.45 -1.04 9.77
C TRP A 65 12.66 -0.13 9.56
N MET A 66 12.48 1.00 8.86
CA MET A 66 13.55 2.00 8.66
C MET A 66 14.13 2.48 9.99
N LEU A 67 13.29 2.85 10.97
CA LEU A 67 13.75 3.29 12.29
C LEU A 67 14.50 2.18 13.03
N ALA A 68 14.01 0.94 13.00
CA ALA A 68 14.67 -0.19 13.66
C ALA A 68 16.08 -0.39 13.09
N ARG A 69 16.27 -0.28 11.78
CA ARG A 69 17.60 -0.34 11.15
C ARG A 69 18.51 0.79 11.59
N LEU A 70 17.99 2.02 11.60
CA LEU A 70 18.77 3.19 12.06
C LEU A 70 19.18 3.05 13.53
N ALA A 71 18.37 2.37 14.35
CA ALA A 71 18.68 2.05 15.74
C ALA A 71 19.64 0.86 15.92
N GLY A 72 20.14 0.27 14.83
CA GLY A 72 21.12 -0.82 14.86
C GLY A 72 20.54 -2.23 14.83
N TRP A 73 19.23 -2.41 14.60
CA TRP A 73 18.68 -3.74 14.34
C TRP A 73 19.22 -4.30 13.01
N ASP A 74 19.71 -5.53 13.03
CA ASP A 74 20.41 -6.15 11.90
C ASP A 74 19.48 -6.71 10.82
N GLY A 75 18.16 -6.70 11.06
CA GLY A 75 17.14 -6.94 10.04
C GLY A 75 17.07 -8.38 9.56
N LYS A 76 17.49 -9.32 10.40
CA LYS A 76 17.59 -10.76 10.14
C LYS A 76 16.76 -11.54 11.15
#